data_AF-A0A2J7YNJ0-F1
#
_entry.id   AF-A0A2J7YNJ0-F1
#
_cell.length_a   1.000
_cell.length_b   1.000
_cell.length_c   1.000
_cell.angle_alpha   90.00
_cell.angle_beta   90.00
_cell.angle_gamma   90.00
#
_symmetry.space_group_name_H-M   'P 1'
#
loop_
_entity.id
_entity.type
_entity.pdbx_description
1 polymer ?
#
loop_
_entity_poly.entity_id
_entity_poly.type
_entity_poly.pdbx_seq_one_letter_code
_entity_poly.pdbx_strand_id
1 'polypeptide(L)' 'MIPEKRDQEAGRLRRGSRGGRPPGFDKERYKKRNTVERAINKLKQFRAVATCYDKRAYVFLGTVTSAALLIWLRS' A
#
# COMPACT_ATOMS: atom_id res chain seq x y z
N MET A 1 4.25 -13.70 13.03
CA MET A 1 4.99 -14.06 11.80
C MET A 1 4.00 -13.96 10.65
N ILE A 2 4.27 -13.15 9.62
CA ILE A 2 3.38 -13.08 8.45
C ILE A 2 3.61 -14.36 7.63
N PRO A 3 2.56 -15.12 7.27
CA PRO A 3 2.74 -16.34 6.51
C PRO A 3 3.28 -16.01 5.11
N GLU A 4 4.37 -16.67 4.74
CA GLU A 4 4.90 -16.62 3.38
C GLU A 4 3.98 -17.38 2.43
N LYS A 5 3.88 -16.92 1.18
CA LYS A 5 3.11 -17.64 0.15
C LYS A 5 3.90 -18.86 -0.31
N ARG A 6 3.25 -20.02 -0.47
CA ARG A 6 3.90 -21.27 -0.91
C ARG A 6 4.71 -21.13 -2.20
N ASP A 7 4.29 -20.27 -3.13
CA ASP A 7 5.02 -20.04 -4.39
C ASP A 7 6.39 -19.37 -4.19
N GLN A 8 6.56 -18.63 -3.07
CA GLN A 8 7.82 -17.98 -2.73
C GLN A 8 8.87 -19.01 -2.29
N GLU A 9 8.46 -20.12 -1.68
CA GLU A 9 9.34 -21.24 -1.32
C GLU A 9 9.89 -21.92 -2.58
N ALA A 10 9.02 -22.26 -3.54
CA ALA A 10 9.44 -22.85 -4.81
C ALA A 10 10.37 -21.92 -5.62
N GLY A 11 10.08 -20.61 -5.62
CA GLY A 11 10.92 -19.59 -6.25
C GLY A 11 12.26 -19.35 -5.54
N ARG A 12 12.38 -19.67 -4.24
CA ARG A 12 13.65 -19.66 -3.49
C ARG A 12 14.50 -20.87 -3.84
N LEU A 13 13.90 -22.06 -3.82
CA LEU A 13 14.57 -23.32 -4.20
C LEU A 13 15.19 -23.20 -5.60
N ARG A 14 14.47 -22.57 -6.55
CA ARG A 14 14.94 -22.31 -7.91
C ARG A 14 16.15 -21.36 -8.01
N ARG A 15 16.36 -20.47 -7.03
CA ARG A 15 17.45 -19.46 -7.02
C ARG A 15 18.71 -19.92 -6.28
N GLY A 16 18.67 -21.06 -5.58
CA GLY A 16 19.82 -21.65 -4.90
C GLY A 16 20.46 -20.73 -3.85
N SER A 17 21.77 -20.90 -3.62
CA SER A 17 22.56 -20.12 -2.64
C SER A 17 22.55 -18.60 -2.89
N ARG A 18 22.26 -18.17 -4.12
CA ARG A 18 22.14 -16.74 -4.51
C ARG A 18 20.80 -16.10 -4.14
N GLY A 19 19.78 -16.88 -3.76
CA GLY A 19 18.43 -16.37 -3.47
C GLY A 19 17.85 -16.84 -2.13
N GLY A 20 18.66 -17.45 -1.27
CA GLY A 20 18.19 -18.26 -0.14
C GLY A 20 17.84 -17.50 1.15
N ARG A 21 18.17 -16.22 1.30
CA ARG A 21 17.81 -15.50 2.53
C ARG A 21 16.40 -14.91 2.39
N PRO A 22 15.40 -15.40 3.16
CA PRO A 22 14.12 -14.71 3.22
C PRO A 22 14.37 -13.27 3.67
N PRO A 23 13.69 -12.27 3.07
CA PRO A 23 13.84 -10.89 3.52
C PRO A 23 13.57 -10.85 5.02
N GLY A 24 14.57 -10.42 5.79
CA GLY A 24 14.42 -10.29 7.23
C GLY A 24 13.23 -9.38 7.52
N PHE A 25 12.28 -9.87 8.30
CA PHE A 25 11.15 -9.05 8.72
C PHE A 25 11.66 -7.96 9.67
N ASP A 26 11.88 -6.77 9.12
CA ASP A 26 12.18 -5.59 9.90
C ASP A 26 10.87 -5.01 10.46
N LYS A 27 10.66 -5.22 11.76
CA LYS A 27 9.50 -4.72 12.51
C LYS A 27 9.39 -3.20 12.45
N GLU A 28 10.51 -2.49 12.55
CA GLU A 28 10.52 -1.02 12.57
C GLU A 28 10.19 -0.46 11.19
N ARG A 29 10.73 -1.07 10.13
CA ARG A 29 10.34 -0.73 8.76
C ARG A 29 8.87 -1.08 8.50
N TYR A 30 8.38 -2.20 9.00
CA TYR A 30 7.00 -2.62 8.82
C TYR A 30 6.00 -1.70 9.54
N LYS A 31 6.33 -1.17 10.73
CA LYS A 31 5.49 -0.20 11.46
C LYS A 31 5.17 1.05 10.64
N LYS A 32 6.12 1.55 9.82
CA LYS A 32 5.92 2.74 8.98
C LYS A 32 4.79 2.58 7.96
N ARG A 33 4.41 1.34 7.62
CA ARG A 33 3.27 1.03 6.74
C ARG A 33 1.93 1.51 7.29
N ASN A 34 1.73 1.45 8.61
CA ASN A 34 0.48 1.87 9.26
C ASN A 34 0.17 3.35 8.98
N THR A 35 1.19 4.22 8.86
CA THR A 35 0.98 5.64 8.51
C THR A 35 0.38 5.80 7.12
N VAL A 36 0.90 5.05 6.14
CA VAL A 36 0.39 5.07 4.76
C VAL A 36 -1.02 4.50 4.71
N GLU A 37 -1.27 3.38 5.39
CA GLU A 37 -2.59 2.75 5.44
C GLU A 37 -3.65 3.67 6.07
N ARG A 38 -3.29 4.37 7.17
CA ARG A 38 -4.17 5.36 7.78
C ARG A 38 -4.46 6.53 6.85
N ALA A 39 -3.47 7.03 6.11
CA ALA A 39 -3.67 8.09 5.12
C ALA A 39 -4.62 7.65 4.00
N ILE A 40 -4.42 6.45 3.45
CA ILE A 40 -5.31 5.88 2.42
C ILE A 40 -6.72 5.66 2.98
N ASN A 41 -6.86 5.18 4.21
CA ASN A 41 -8.16 4.99 4.85
C ASN A 41 -8.91 6.31 5.06
N LYS A 42 -8.19 7.41 5.37
CA LYS A 42 -8.77 8.76 5.42
C LYS A 42 -9.24 9.22 4.04
N LEU A 43 -8.44 9.01 3.00
CA LEU A 43 -8.83 9.33 1.62
C LEU A 43 -10.08 8.54 1.18
N LYS A 44 -10.19 7.27 1.59
CA LYS A 44 -11.37 6.44 1.32
C LYS A 44 -12.63 6.82 2.10
N GLN A 45 -12.58 7.77 3.05
CA GLN A 45 -13.80 8.35 3.63
C GLN A 45 -14.56 9.18 2.59
N PHE A 46 -13.88 9.69 1.57
CA PHE A 46 -14.51 10.41 0.47
C PHE A 46 -15.08 9.39 -0.52
N ARG A 47 -16.41 9.37 -0.66
CA ARG A 47 -17.11 8.39 -1.52
C ARG A 47 -16.56 8.35 -2.94
N ALA A 48 -16.26 9.52 -3.54
CA ALA A 48 -15.70 9.62 -4.89
C ALA A 48 -14.36 8.88 -5.03
N VAL A 49 -13.50 8.98 -4.03
CA VAL A 49 -12.20 8.28 -3.99
C VAL A 49 -12.39 6.78 -3.75
N ALA A 50 -13.34 6.41 -2.88
CA ALA A 50 -13.61 5.02 -2.55
C ALA A 50 -14.19 4.21 -3.72
N THR A 51 -15.10 4.82 -4.49
CA THR A 51 -15.78 4.14 -5.60
C THR A 51 -14.98 4.18 -6.90
N CYS A 52 -14.11 5.18 -7.09
CA CYS A 52 -13.22 5.30 -8.26
C CYS A 52 -13.96 5.13 -9.61
N TYR A 53 -15.11 5.81 -9.78
CA TYR A 53 -15.89 5.75 -11.03
C TYR A 53 -15.36 6.66 -12.15
N ASP A 54 -14.32 7.43 -11.87
CA ASP A 54 -13.67 8.30 -12.83
C ASP A 54 -13.04 7.47 -13.96
N LYS A 55 -13.53 7.68 -15.20
CA LYS A 55 -13.03 6.95 -16.38
C LYS A 55 -11.61 7.35 -16.80
N ARG A 56 -11.13 8.51 -16.37
CA ARG A 56 -9.85 9.10 -16.79
C ARG A 56 -8.95 9.28 -15.57
N ALA A 57 -7.71 8.83 -15.68
CA ALA A 57 -6.75 8.85 -14.58
C ALA A 57 -6.49 10.25 -14.00
N TYR A 58 -6.48 11.28 -14.84
CA TYR A 58 -6.27 12.66 -14.35
C TYR A 58 -7.47 13.20 -13.57
N VAL A 59 -8.69 12.75 -13.88
CA VAL A 59 -9.90 13.14 -13.13
C VAL A 59 -9.84 12.50 -11.74
N PHE A 60 -9.52 11.20 -11.69
CA PHE A 60 -9.31 10.50 -10.42
C PHE A 60 -8.17 11.13 -9.60
N LEU A 61 -7.07 11.52 -10.25
CA LEU A 61 -5.99 12.22 -9.56
C LEU A 61 -6.48 13.54 -8.95
N GLY A 62 -7.26 14.33 -9.70
CA GLY A 62 -7.86 15.56 -9.20
C GLY A 62 -8.77 15.35 -7.99
N THR A 63 -9.60 14.29 -7.99
CA THR A 63 -10.47 13.97 -6.84
C THR A 63 -9.66 13.56 -5.62
N VAL A 64 -8.61 12.75 -5.80
CA VAL A 64 -7.68 12.37 -4.73
C VAL A 64 -6.93 13.59 -4.18
N THR A 65 -6.42 14.47 -5.04
CA THR A 65 -5.71 15.70 -4.63
C THR A 65 -6.64 16.62 -3.84
N SER A 66 -7.88 16.79 -4.30
CA SER A 66 -8.89 17.60 -3.60
C SER A 66 -9.20 17.03 -2.22
N ALA A 67 -9.41 15.71 -2.11
CA ALA A 67 -9.61 15.03 -0.83
C ALA A 67 -8.40 15.17 0.10
N ALA A 68 -7.18 15.06 -0.44
CA ALA A 68 -5.95 15.25 0.32
C ALA A 68 -5.83 16.68 0.88
N LEU A 69 -6.15 17.69 0.07
CA LEU A 69 -6.18 19.09 0.50
C LEU A 69 -7.19 19.32 1.64
N LEU A 70 -8.41 18.76 1.52
CA LEU A 70 -9.42 18.88 2.57
C LEU A 70 -8.99 18.20 3.87
N ILE A 71 -8.34 17.04 3.80
CA ILE A 71 -7.77 16.39 4.99
C ILE A 71 -6.67 17.25 5.60
N TRP A 72 -5.81 17.85 4.78
CA TRP A 72 -4.70 18.69 5.23
C TRP A 72 -5.19 19.96 5.93
N LEU A 73 -6.17 20.66 5.34
CA LEU A 73 -6.74 21.89 5.90
C LEU A 73 -7.53 21.67 7.20
N ARG A 74 -7.97 20.43 7.46
CA ARG A 74 -8.71 20.06 8.68
C ARG A 74 -7.82 19.44 9.76
N SER A 75 -6.55 19.18 9.45
CA SER A 75 -5.60 18.54 10.36
C SER A 75 -4.85 19.56 11.21
#